data_AF-Q4E017-F1
#
_entry.id   AF-Q4E017-F1
#
_cell.length_a   1.000
_cell.length_b   1.000
_cell.length_c   1.000
_cell.angle_alpha   90.00
_cell.angle_beta   90.00
_cell.angle_gamma   90.00
#
_symmetry.space_group_name_H-M   'P 1'
#
loop_
_entity.id
_entity.type
_entity.pdbx_description
1 polymer ?
#
loop_
_entity_poly.entity_id
_entity_poly.type
_entity_poly.pdbx_seq_one_letter_code
_entity_poly.pdbx_strand_id
1 'polypeptide(L)'
;MTESAYLKSSVGPVLAKAVAETVLAQPSNPQEYLALYLLHVLQEEERRGADAERKKKAEIQRQMWASERALREKRAADTIQRFYRQCRRKLQLRREEEEALWSKYEEAEGEAEELLDEEETAAAAGKSTDEVDKMDDKDGAAAAGGVDGNNEEEMIEDAASAVEEARRDFYKAQRFMLHIRKALIGALKKELTDQREQIRVGQDRMYDLLDLAEVERREKEEAEFVAAVTAGAIPSSAAITELVKKSEIPRHEGISTSMILYRVMRCWCYLFFDSTPKQTDTPAKVAALVKPFTFMQLLRAFNPVASYQRNRPLRIGLEGKHEEGEGDADDMLQDGGDEPLPQPKPRQARRVSRVLRVLMHDAEYVCAVNPADYLDEEEEEGAAKNSTASERGAALATLVETAAKKHSVMLYALLRMLRTASAYRDARDRWVSLLQQNGQDAPPNEEMPEDDDADSKNEEGLRDDDGEVDEAAVRRLLLVIGTDTDEALAKLWADQDEMQRKKWQAMAAARRGEEEEEVATNDEGDDDAGDD
;
A
#
# COMPACT_ATOMS: atom_id res chain seq x y z
N MET A 1 -50.22 -80.29 49.93
CA MET A 1 -51.01 -79.70 48.83
C MET A 1 -50.59 -78.25 48.66
N THR A 2 -49.60 -77.99 47.80
CA THR A 2 -49.14 -76.63 47.47
C THR A 2 -50.00 -76.10 46.32
N GLU A 3 -51.28 -75.87 46.60
CA GLU A 3 -52.16 -75.19 45.65
C GLU A 3 -51.91 -73.67 45.73
N SER A 4 -50.97 -73.27 44.87
CA SER A 4 -51.04 -72.11 43.97
C SER A 4 -51.28 -70.72 44.58
N ALA A 5 -50.17 -70.06 44.95
CA ALA A 5 -50.12 -68.61 45.09
C ALA A 5 -50.68 -67.90 43.83
N TYR A 6 -50.45 -68.48 42.64
CA TYR A 6 -50.99 -68.00 41.37
C TYR A 6 -52.53 -67.97 41.35
N LEU A 7 -53.20 -69.02 41.85
CA LEU A 7 -54.67 -69.04 41.94
C LEU A 7 -55.19 -67.98 42.91
N LYS A 8 -54.52 -67.75 44.04
CA LYS A 8 -54.96 -66.73 45.01
C LYS A 8 -54.70 -65.30 44.55
N SER A 9 -53.58 -65.04 43.87
CA SER A 9 -53.17 -63.67 43.53
C SER A 9 -53.64 -63.19 42.15
N SER A 10 -53.77 -64.09 41.17
CA SER A 10 -54.11 -63.71 39.79
C SER A 10 -55.51 -64.18 39.39
N VAL A 11 -55.76 -65.48 39.45
CA VAL A 11 -57.02 -66.05 38.94
C VAL A 11 -58.20 -65.79 39.87
N GLY A 12 -57.98 -65.83 41.19
CA GLY A 12 -59.01 -65.68 42.22
C GLY A 12 -59.75 -64.35 42.16
N PRO A 13 -59.07 -63.20 42.13
CA PRO A 13 -59.73 -61.89 41.98
C PRO A 13 -60.53 -61.76 40.68
N VAL A 14 -60.00 -62.29 39.57
CA VAL A 14 -60.66 -62.23 38.25
C VAL A 14 -61.93 -63.08 38.24
N LEU A 15 -61.86 -64.33 38.73
CA LEU A 15 -63.03 -65.20 38.85
C LEU A 15 -64.07 -64.65 39.84
N ALA A 16 -63.64 -64.14 40.99
CA ALA A 16 -64.56 -63.56 41.98
C ALA A 16 -65.33 -62.37 41.38
N LYS A 17 -64.64 -61.50 40.64
CA LYS A 17 -65.26 -60.38 39.95
C LYS A 17 -66.18 -60.84 38.82
N ALA A 18 -65.76 -61.83 38.03
CA ALA A 18 -66.55 -62.40 36.95
C ALA A 18 -67.86 -63.03 37.47
N VAL A 19 -67.78 -63.80 38.56
CA VAL A 19 -68.96 -64.37 39.22
C VAL A 19 -69.85 -63.27 39.79
N ALA A 20 -69.28 -62.28 40.48
CA ALA A 20 -70.05 -61.15 41.00
C ALA A 20 -70.81 -60.39 39.89
N GLU A 21 -70.15 -60.11 38.77
CA GLU A 21 -70.78 -59.46 37.62
C GLU A 21 -71.85 -60.33 36.96
N THR A 22 -71.66 -61.65 36.86
CA THR A 22 -72.69 -62.56 36.33
C THR A 22 -73.94 -62.60 37.22
N VAL A 23 -73.76 -62.57 38.54
CA VAL A 23 -74.89 -62.55 39.50
C VAL A 23 -75.64 -61.23 39.40
N LEU A 24 -74.94 -60.11 39.19
CA LEU A 24 -75.56 -58.80 39.01
C LEU A 24 -76.29 -58.67 37.67
N ALA A 25 -75.74 -59.21 36.58
CA ALA A 25 -76.31 -59.09 35.25
C ALA A 25 -77.50 -60.04 34.98
N GLN A 26 -77.61 -61.15 35.72
CA GLN A 26 -78.64 -62.20 35.54
C GLN A 26 -78.90 -62.61 34.07
N PRO A 27 -77.83 -62.96 33.31
CA PRO A 27 -77.97 -63.37 31.92
C PRO A 27 -78.78 -64.67 31.81
N SER A 28 -79.52 -64.83 30.72
CA SER A 28 -80.27 -66.06 30.41
C SER A 28 -79.39 -67.31 30.34
N ASN A 29 -78.12 -67.13 29.98
CA ASN A 29 -77.09 -68.15 30.02
C ASN A 29 -75.88 -67.68 30.85
N PRO A 30 -75.86 -67.93 32.17
CA PRO A 30 -74.79 -67.47 33.05
C PRO A 30 -73.44 -68.10 32.73
N GLN A 31 -73.42 -69.31 32.16
CA GLN A 31 -72.19 -69.97 31.76
C GLN A 31 -71.51 -69.23 30.60
N GLU A 32 -72.30 -68.83 29.60
CA GLU A 32 -71.79 -68.11 28.42
C GLU A 32 -71.34 -66.70 28.75
N TYR A 33 -72.11 -65.97 29.58
CA TYR A 33 -71.70 -64.63 30.01
C TYR A 33 -70.41 -64.67 30.83
N LEU A 34 -70.26 -65.63 31.76
CA LEU A 34 -69.02 -65.82 32.52
C LEU A 34 -67.84 -66.10 31.58
N ALA A 35 -68.04 -66.97 30.58
CA ALA A 35 -67.00 -67.28 29.60
C ALA A 35 -66.61 -66.06 28.74
N LEU A 36 -67.58 -65.28 28.27
CA LEU A 36 -67.33 -64.04 27.52
C LEU A 36 -66.64 -62.97 28.36
N TYR A 37 -66.99 -62.84 29.64
CA TYR A 37 -66.33 -61.92 30.55
C TYR A 37 -64.87 -62.30 30.76
N LEU A 38 -64.60 -63.58 31.04
CA LEU A 38 -63.22 -64.07 31.20
C LEU A 38 -62.43 -63.90 29.90
N LEU A 39 -63.04 -64.12 28.74
CA LEU A 39 -62.43 -63.84 27.44
C LEU A 39 -62.12 -62.35 27.26
N HIS A 40 -63.02 -61.46 27.65
CA HIS A 40 -62.81 -60.02 27.58
C HIS A 40 -61.66 -59.56 28.50
N VAL A 41 -61.61 -60.05 29.74
CA VAL A 41 -60.51 -59.75 30.66
C VAL A 41 -59.18 -60.25 30.09
N LEU A 42 -59.13 -61.46 29.53
CA LEU A 42 -57.94 -61.98 28.85
C LEU A 42 -57.54 -61.06 27.68
N GLN A 43 -58.48 -60.60 26.85
CA GLN A 43 -58.20 -59.67 25.76
C GLN A 43 -57.71 -58.30 26.25
N GLU A 44 -58.23 -57.78 27.36
CA GLU A 44 -57.74 -56.52 27.95
C GLU A 44 -56.32 -56.67 28.50
N GLU A 45 -56.02 -57.79 29.17
CA GLU A 45 -54.68 -58.11 29.66
C GLU A 45 -53.70 -58.26 28.49
N GLU A 46 -54.08 -58.94 27.42
CA GLU A 46 -53.30 -59.04 26.17
C GLU A 46 -53.07 -57.66 25.55
N ARG A 47 -54.09 -56.80 25.49
CA ARG A 47 -53.95 -55.42 24.97
C ARG A 47 -53.03 -54.57 25.84
N ARG A 48 -53.18 -54.63 27.17
CA ARG A 48 -52.29 -53.92 28.11
C ARG A 48 -50.85 -54.43 28.00
N GLY A 49 -50.66 -55.74 27.85
CA GLY A 49 -49.37 -56.36 27.57
C GLY A 49 -48.77 -55.84 26.26
N ALA A 50 -49.54 -55.85 25.18
CA ALA A 50 -49.12 -55.36 23.87
C ALA A 50 -48.77 -53.85 23.88
N ASP A 51 -49.55 -53.02 24.58
CA ASP A 51 -49.26 -51.59 24.70
C ASP A 51 -48.04 -51.31 25.57
N ALA A 52 -47.83 -52.08 26.65
CA ALA A 52 -46.62 -52.02 27.45
C ALA A 52 -45.39 -52.44 26.62
N GLU A 53 -45.50 -53.48 25.79
CA GLU A 53 -44.44 -53.87 24.86
C GLU A 53 -44.17 -52.81 23.79
N ARG A 54 -45.20 -52.20 23.21
CA ARG A 54 -45.04 -51.08 22.26
C ARG A 54 -44.33 -49.90 22.88
N LYS A 55 -44.69 -49.51 24.11
CA LYS A 55 -44.01 -48.43 24.86
C LYS A 55 -42.54 -48.78 25.09
N LYS A 56 -42.24 -49.99 25.55
CA LYS A 56 -40.85 -50.47 25.70
C LYS A 56 -40.08 -50.40 24.38
N LYS A 57 -40.67 -50.87 23.27
CA LYS A 57 -40.04 -50.79 21.93
C LYS A 57 -39.79 -49.35 21.50
N ALA A 58 -40.74 -48.44 21.70
CA ALA A 58 -40.59 -47.02 21.35
C ALA A 58 -39.50 -46.33 22.20
N GLU A 59 -39.39 -46.69 23.48
CA GLU A 59 -38.38 -46.15 24.38
C GLU A 59 -36.98 -46.64 24.02
N ILE A 60 -36.83 -47.93 23.67
CA ILE A 60 -35.59 -48.48 23.11
C ILE A 60 -35.21 -47.75 21.82
N GLN A 61 -36.16 -47.53 20.90
CA GLN A 61 -35.92 -46.79 19.66
C GLN A 61 -35.48 -45.35 19.92
N ARG A 62 -36.08 -44.65 20.90
CA ARG A 62 -35.66 -43.29 21.30
C ARG A 62 -34.25 -43.28 21.85
N GLN A 63 -33.89 -44.23 22.71
CA GLN A 63 -32.53 -44.34 23.26
C GLN A 63 -31.50 -44.65 22.17
N MET A 64 -31.82 -45.54 21.24
CA MET A 64 -30.99 -45.83 20.07
C MET A 64 -30.79 -44.59 19.20
N TRP A 65 -31.87 -43.86 18.87
CA TRP A 65 -31.77 -42.63 18.10
C TRP A 65 -30.97 -41.53 18.81
N ALA A 66 -31.18 -41.35 20.12
CA ALA A 66 -30.45 -40.39 20.93
C ALA A 66 -28.94 -40.71 20.98
N SER A 67 -28.58 -41.99 21.14
CA SER A 67 -27.18 -42.41 21.17
C SER A 67 -26.50 -42.28 19.80
N GLU A 68 -27.18 -42.61 18.70
CA GLU A 68 -26.68 -42.36 17.35
C GLU A 68 -26.50 -40.87 17.08
N ARG A 69 -27.46 -40.04 17.49
CA ARG A 69 -27.38 -38.58 17.33
C ARG A 69 -26.20 -38.01 18.11
N ALA A 70 -26.03 -38.40 19.38
CA ALA A 70 -24.91 -37.99 20.21
C ALA A 70 -23.56 -38.41 19.59
N LEU A 71 -23.47 -39.61 19.00
CA LEU A 71 -22.28 -40.07 18.26
C LEU A 71 -22.00 -39.22 17.02
N ARG A 72 -23.03 -38.84 16.24
CA ARG A 72 -22.86 -37.95 15.08
C ARG A 72 -22.40 -36.56 15.49
N GLU A 73 -23.02 -35.97 16.51
CA GLU A 73 -22.66 -34.66 17.05
C GLU A 73 -21.22 -34.66 17.60
N LYS A 74 -20.83 -35.73 18.31
CA LYS A 74 -19.44 -35.91 18.78
C LYS A 74 -18.44 -35.96 17.62
N ARG A 75 -18.73 -36.71 16.55
CA ARG A 75 -17.86 -36.78 15.36
C ARG A 75 -17.75 -35.43 14.65
N ALA A 76 -18.85 -34.69 14.54
CA ALA A 76 -18.85 -33.35 13.95
C ALA A 76 -18.01 -32.38 14.79
N ALA A 77 -18.18 -32.39 16.11
CA ALA A 77 -17.38 -31.60 17.04
C ALA A 77 -15.88 -31.94 16.95
N ASP A 78 -15.52 -33.24 16.91
CA ASP A 78 -14.13 -33.68 16.75
C ASP A 78 -13.53 -33.19 15.42
N THR A 79 -14.32 -33.18 14.34
CA THR A 79 -13.89 -32.72 13.02
C THR A 79 -13.62 -31.20 13.02
N ILE A 80 -14.55 -30.42 13.59
CA ILE A 80 -14.40 -28.97 13.74
C ILE A 80 -13.20 -28.64 14.63
N GLN A 81 -13.02 -29.36 15.74
CA GLN A 81 -11.87 -29.16 16.64
C GLN A 81 -10.54 -29.48 15.96
N ARG A 82 -10.46 -30.55 15.15
CA ARG A 82 -9.26 -30.87 14.36
C ARG A 82 -8.95 -29.76 13.35
N PHE A 83 -9.96 -29.29 12.63
CA PHE A 83 -9.81 -28.20 11.67
C PHE A 83 -9.35 -26.91 12.36
N TYR A 84 -9.97 -26.55 13.49
CA TYR A 84 -9.57 -25.38 14.28
C TYR A 84 -8.11 -25.48 14.77
N ARG A 85 -7.70 -26.64 15.32
CA ARG A 85 -6.31 -26.86 15.74
C ARG A 85 -5.33 -26.76 14.56
N GLN A 86 -5.71 -27.28 13.40
CA GLN A 86 -4.91 -27.17 12.18
C GLN A 86 -4.76 -25.71 11.73
N CYS A 87 -5.85 -24.94 11.70
CA CYS A 87 -5.83 -23.52 11.35
C CYS A 87 -4.99 -22.71 12.36
N ARG A 88 -5.17 -22.96 13.66
CA ARG A 88 -4.37 -22.32 14.71
C ARG A 88 -2.87 -22.61 14.54
N ARG A 89 -2.50 -23.87 14.27
CA ARG A 89 -1.11 -24.25 14.04
C ARG A 89 -0.52 -23.58 12.79
N LYS A 90 -1.29 -23.51 11.69
CA LYS A 90 -0.87 -22.79 10.47
C LYS A 90 -0.69 -21.29 10.72
N LEU A 91 -1.58 -20.66 11.49
CA LEU A 91 -1.46 -19.26 11.88
C LEU A 91 -0.22 -19.02 12.76
N GLN A 92 0.05 -19.91 13.71
CA GLN A 92 1.26 -19.83 14.55
C GLN A 92 2.53 -19.97 13.72
N LEU A 93 2.62 -20.97 12.84
CA LEU A 93 3.77 -21.15 11.95
C LEU A 93 3.98 -19.93 11.05
N ARG A 94 2.93 -19.34 10.48
CA ARG A 94 3.06 -18.10 9.70
C ARG A 94 3.56 -16.92 10.54
N ARG A 95 3.13 -16.79 11.79
CA ARG A 95 3.63 -15.74 12.69
C ARG A 95 5.10 -15.95 13.03
N GLU A 96 5.49 -17.19 13.34
CA GLU A 96 6.89 -17.54 13.60
C GLU A 96 7.77 -17.28 12.37
N GLU A 97 7.27 -17.59 11.16
CA GLU A 97 7.96 -17.29 9.89
C GLU A 97 8.09 -15.77 9.66
N GLU A 98 7.05 -14.98 9.89
CA GLU A 98 7.08 -13.52 9.77
C GLU A 98 7.96 -12.87 10.85
N GLU A 99 7.93 -13.34 12.10
CA GLU A 99 8.81 -12.86 13.18
C GLU A 99 10.29 -13.15 12.85
N ALA A 100 10.59 -14.34 12.31
CA ALA A 100 11.94 -14.65 11.86
C ALA A 100 12.40 -13.80 10.66
N LEU A 101 11.47 -13.39 9.79
CA LEU A 101 11.77 -12.45 8.69
C LEU A 101 11.96 -11.02 9.21
N TRP A 102 11.18 -10.59 10.21
CA TRP A 102 11.39 -9.29 10.88
C TRP A 102 12.75 -9.20 11.52
N SER A 103 13.18 -10.24 12.24
CA SER A 103 14.52 -10.28 12.84
C SER A 103 15.62 -10.14 11.79
N LYS A 104 15.47 -10.76 10.61
CA LYS A 104 16.43 -10.59 9.49
C LYS A 104 16.35 -9.24 8.82
N TYR A 105 15.16 -8.63 8.81
CA TYR A 105 14.96 -7.29 8.30
C TYR A 105 15.69 -6.26 9.17
N GLU A 106 15.53 -6.36 10.49
CA GLU A 106 16.21 -5.51 11.47
C GLU A 106 17.73 -5.74 11.45
N GLU A 107 18.19 -7.00 11.36
CA GLU A 107 19.61 -7.34 11.23
C GLU A 107 20.21 -6.74 9.94
N ALA A 108 19.50 -6.84 8.82
CA ALA A 108 19.95 -6.25 7.55
C ALA A 108 19.96 -4.71 7.59
N GLU A 109 19.00 -4.08 8.25
CA GLU A 109 19.00 -2.62 8.42
C GLU A 109 20.17 -2.16 9.30
N GLY A 110 20.43 -2.86 10.41
CA GLY A 110 21.59 -2.61 11.27
C GLY A 110 22.92 -2.82 10.56
N GLU A 111 23.08 -3.90 9.79
CA GLU A 111 24.28 -4.14 8.98
C GLU A 111 24.48 -3.04 7.93
N ALA A 112 23.41 -2.52 7.34
CA ALA A 112 23.50 -1.40 6.39
C ALA A 112 23.96 -0.11 7.08
N GLU A 113 23.45 0.18 8.28
CA GLU A 113 23.89 1.33 9.09
C GLU A 113 25.37 1.22 9.45
N GLU A 114 25.81 0.07 9.94
CA GLU A 114 27.22 -0.17 10.28
C GLU A 114 28.14 0.05 9.07
N LEU A 115 27.78 -0.47 7.89
CA LEU A 115 28.57 -0.30 6.66
C LEU A 115 28.61 1.16 6.17
N LEU A 116 27.53 1.93 6.36
CA LEU A 116 27.50 3.35 6.01
C LEU A 116 28.37 4.17 6.96
N ASP A 117 28.33 3.87 8.26
CA ASP A 117 29.20 4.52 9.26
C ASP A 117 30.69 4.20 8.99
N GLU A 118 31.00 2.96 8.56
CA GLU A 118 32.35 2.58 8.11
C GLU A 118 32.79 3.36 6.86
N GLU A 119 31.90 3.58 5.90
CA GLU A 119 32.18 4.40 4.70
C GLU A 119 32.45 5.86 5.08
N GLU A 120 31.64 6.45 5.96
CA GLU A 120 31.83 7.82 6.45
C GLU A 120 33.15 7.99 7.19
N THR A 121 33.48 7.07 8.09
CA THR A 121 34.73 7.12 8.85
C THR A 121 35.95 6.93 7.93
N ALA A 122 35.84 6.08 6.91
CA ALA A 122 36.89 5.93 5.89
C ALA A 122 37.04 7.20 5.02
N ALA A 123 35.95 7.84 4.62
CA ALA A 123 35.97 9.10 3.86
C ALA A 123 36.56 10.26 4.68
N ALA A 124 36.22 10.35 5.98
CA ALA A 124 36.81 11.33 6.88
C ALA A 124 38.31 11.10 7.11
N ALA A 125 38.74 9.84 7.24
CA ALA A 125 40.15 9.49 7.34
C ALA A 125 40.93 9.84 6.06
N GLY A 126 40.34 9.61 4.87
CA GLY A 126 40.92 9.98 3.58
C GLY A 126 41.13 11.49 3.39
N LYS A 127 40.10 12.31 3.71
CA LYS A 127 40.18 13.77 3.65
C LYS A 127 41.29 14.36 4.55
N SER A 128 41.56 13.73 5.71
CA SER A 128 42.62 14.19 6.62
C SER A 128 44.05 14.09 6.06
N THR A 129 44.25 13.31 5.00
CA THR A 129 45.56 13.15 4.34
C THR A 129 45.75 14.04 3.11
N ASP A 130 44.67 14.38 2.39
CA ASP A 130 44.74 15.24 1.19
C ASP A 130 44.70 16.75 1.51
N GLU A 131 44.16 17.17 2.66
CA GLU A 131 44.15 18.60 3.05
C GLU A 131 45.53 19.14 3.47
N VAL A 132 46.49 18.27 3.82
CA VAL A 132 47.84 18.69 4.22
C VAL A 132 48.69 19.13 3.02
N ASP A 133 48.37 18.67 1.79
CA ASP A 133 49.14 18.97 0.57
C ASP A 133 48.57 20.12 -0.28
N LYS A 134 47.49 20.79 0.15
CA LYS A 134 46.88 21.93 -0.58
C LYS A 134 47.01 23.29 0.11
N MET A 135 47.83 23.43 1.14
CA MET A 135 48.04 24.70 1.85
C MET A 135 49.10 25.64 1.24
N ASP A 136 49.79 25.25 0.18
CA ASP A 136 50.70 26.13 -0.57
C ASP A 136 50.13 26.39 -1.97
N ASP A 137 49.99 27.66 -2.34
CA ASP A 137 49.51 28.22 -3.61
C ASP A 137 48.01 28.53 -3.76
N LYS A 138 47.55 29.61 -3.10
CA LYS A 138 46.59 30.56 -3.72
C LYS A 138 46.57 31.93 -3.01
N ASP A 139 47.70 32.62 -3.08
CA ASP A 139 47.74 34.08 -3.03
C ASP A 139 47.51 34.61 -4.46
N GLY A 140 46.36 35.24 -4.73
CA GLY A 140 46.17 35.93 -6.01
C GLY A 140 44.74 36.17 -6.47
N ALA A 141 44.16 37.28 -5.99
CA ALA A 141 43.31 38.20 -6.74
C ALA A 141 42.07 37.65 -7.48
N ALA A 142 40.88 37.84 -6.88
CA ALA A 142 39.78 38.61 -7.47
C ALA A 142 38.62 38.72 -6.47
N ALA A 143 38.63 39.80 -5.68
CA ALA A 143 37.46 40.27 -4.96
C ALA A 143 36.79 41.35 -5.83
N ALA A 144 35.71 41.01 -6.55
CA ALA A 144 34.74 41.96 -7.09
C ALA A 144 33.63 41.22 -7.87
N GLY A 145 32.44 41.13 -7.28
CA GLY A 145 31.19 40.80 -7.97
C GLY A 145 30.57 39.47 -7.52
N GLY A 146 29.51 39.53 -6.71
CA GLY A 146 28.70 38.36 -6.38
C GLY A 146 27.94 38.52 -5.08
N VAL A 147 26.89 39.34 -5.08
CA VAL A 147 25.89 39.35 -3.98
C VAL A 147 24.77 38.33 -4.25
N ASP A 148 24.65 37.78 -5.46
CA ASP A 148 23.70 36.71 -5.80
C ASP A 148 24.32 35.30 -5.94
N GLY A 149 25.65 35.17 -5.91
CA GLY A 149 26.33 33.87 -6.13
C GLY A 149 26.23 32.88 -4.98
N ASN A 150 26.06 33.36 -3.75
CA ASN A 150 26.01 32.47 -2.57
C ASN A 150 24.76 31.57 -2.54
N ASN A 151 23.62 32.06 -3.03
CA ASN A 151 22.36 31.34 -2.93
C ASN A 151 22.29 30.17 -3.93
N GLU A 152 22.95 30.31 -5.09
CA GLU A 152 22.99 29.27 -6.13
C GLU A 152 23.93 28.11 -5.76
N GLU A 153 25.11 28.41 -5.22
CA GLU A 153 26.03 27.38 -4.71
C GLU A 153 25.44 26.65 -3.51
N GLU A 154 24.79 27.36 -2.58
CA GLU A 154 24.09 26.77 -1.43
C GLU A 154 22.97 25.83 -1.88
N MET A 155 22.15 26.22 -2.87
CA MET A 155 21.12 25.33 -3.43
C MET A 155 21.68 24.06 -4.08
N ILE A 156 22.85 24.12 -4.73
CA ILE A 156 23.50 22.94 -5.31
C ILE A 156 24.04 22.04 -4.21
N GLU A 157 24.65 22.60 -3.16
CA GLU A 157 25.20 21.85 -2.03
C GLU A 157 24.10 21.17 -1.20
N ASP A 158 22.98 21.86 -0.97
CA ASP A 158 21.78 21.29 -0.35
C ASP A 158 21.20 20.14 -1.19
N ALA A 159 21.13 20.32 -2.51
CA ALA A 159 20.66 19.28 -3.41
C ALA A 159 21.60 18.07 -3.42
N ALA A 160 22.91 18.27 -3.41
CA ALA A 160 23.89 17.19 -3.29
C ALA A 160 23.77 16.45 -1.95
N SER A 161 23.55 17.18 -0.86
CA SER A 161 23.33 16.60 0.47
C SER A 161 22.05 15.76 0.51
N ALA A 162 20.96 16.23 -0.11
CA ALA A 162 19.71 15.49 -0.22
C ALA A 162 19.86 14.20 -1.06
N VAL A 163 20.72 14.22 -2.10
CA VAL A 163 21.05 13.02 -2.89
C VAL A 163 21.75 11.97 -2.01
N GLU A 164 22.73 12.39 -1.21
CA GLU A 164 23.47 11.49 -0.32
C GLU A 164 22.60 10.93 0.82
N GLU A 165 21.71 11.75 1.40
CA GLU A 165 20.73 11.27 2.38
C GLU A 165 19.79 10.22 1.77
N ALA A 166 19.25 10.51 0.59
CA ALA A 166 18.36 9.58 -0.11
C ALA A 166 19.08 8.29 -0.56
N ARG A 167 20.37 8.38 -0.93
CA ARG A 167 21.23 7.23 -1.23
C ARG A 167 21.35 6.29 -0.02
N ARG A 168 21.63 6.86 1.16
CA ARG A 168 21.75 6.10 2.42
C ARG A 168 20.45 5.39 2.77
N ASP A 169 19.33 6.10 2.68
CA ASP A 169 18.01 5.53 2.93
C ASP A 169 17.63 4.42 1.95
N PHE A 170 17.98 4.59 0.68
CA PHE A 170 17.83 3.54 -0.33
C PHE A 170 18.67 2.32 0.02
N TYR A 171 19.93 2.50 0.42
CA TYR A 171 20.81 1.40 0.78
C TYR A 171 20.28 0.58 1.95
N LYS A 172 19.84 1.25 3.03
CA LYS A 172 19.21 0.58 4.19
C LYS A 172 18.01 -0.25 3.75
N ALA A 173 17.15 0.29 2.90
CA ALA A 173 15.98 -0.42 2.39
C ALA A 173 16.33 -1.58 1.45
N GLN A 174 17.39 -1.44 0.66
CA GLN A 174 17.86 -2.46 -0.28
C GLN A 174 18.54 -3.64 0.42
N ARG A 175 19.24 -3.42 1.54
CA ARG A 175 20.06 -4.46 2.19
C ARG A 175 19.27 -5.74 2.48
N PHE A 176 18.03 -5.60 2.96
CA PHE A 176 17.15 -6.74 3.19
C PHE A 176 16.90 -7.60 1.94
N MET A 177 16.91 -7.02 0.73
CA MET A 177 16.67 -7.72 -0.54
C MET A 177 17.68 -8.85 -0.81
N LEU A 178 18.89 -8.74 -0.26
CA LEU A 178 19.92 -9.77 -0.36
C LEU A 178 19.49 -11.10 0.30
N HIS A 179 18.69 -11.03 1.37
CA HIS A 179 18.24 -12.20 2.13
C HIS A 179 16.93 -12.82 1.61
N ILE A 180 16.29 -12.18 0.63
CA ILE A 180 14.97 -12.57 0.15
C ILE A 180 15.06 -13.85 -0.67
N ARG A 181 14.06 -14.72 -0.51
CA ARG A 181 13.91 -15.96 -1.28
C ARG A 181 12.81 -15.80 -2.33
N LYS A 182 12.97 -16.44 -3.49
CA LYS A 182 11.95 -16.50 -4.56
C LYS A 182 10.56 -16.95 -4.09
N ALA A 183 10.49 -17.72 -3.00
CA ALA A 183 9.24 -18.19 -2.41
C ALA A 183 8.37 -17.05 -1.85
N LEU A 184 8.97 -16.01 -1.26
CA LEU A 184 8.25 -14.86 -0.71
C LEU A 184 7.56 -14.05 -1.82
N ILE A 185 8.30 -13.79 -2.91
CA ILE A 185 7.75 -13.14 -4.10
C ILE A 185 6.67 -14.02 -4.74
N GLY A 186 6.87 -15.34 -4.77
CA GLY A 186 5.87 -16.30 -5.24
C GLY A 186 4.58 -16.27 -4.40
N ALA A 187 4.68 -16.07 -3.08
CA ALA A 187 3.54 -15.94 -2.19
C ALA A 187 2.77 -14.64 -2.47
N LEU A 188 3.46 -13.49 -2.55
CA LEU A 188 2.84 -12.20 -2.89
C LEU A 188 2.18 -12.22 -4.27
N LYS A 189 2.82 -12.83 -5.27
CA LYS A 189 2.24 -13.01 -6.60
C LYS A 189 0.93 -13.81 -6.54
N LYS A 190 0.91 -14.90 -5.76
CA LYS A 190 -0.30 -15.72 -5.61
C LYS A 190 -1.39 -14.94 -4.89
N GLU A 191 -1.04 -14.24 -3.83
CA GLU A 191 -1.96 -13.39 -3.08
C GLU A 191 -2.59 -12.31 -3.96
N LEU A 192 -1.79 -11.66 -4.81
CA LEU A 192 -2.27 -10.69 -5.79
C LEU A 192 -3.36 -11.31 -6.70
N THR A 193 -3.18 -12.55 -7.15
CA THR A 193 -4.18 -13.24 -7.98
C THR A 193 -5.41 -13.70 -7.20
N ASP A 194 -5.24 -14.04 -5.93
CA ASP A 194 -6.31 -14.48 -5.02
C ASP A 194 -7.19 -13.28 -4.62
N GLN A 195 -6.61 -12.10 -4.46
CA GLN A 195 -7.28 -10.84 -4.07
C GLN A 195 -7.82 -10.02 -5.27
N ARG A 196 -7.80 -10.57 -6.50
CA ARG A 196 -8.16 -9.83 -7.72
C ARG A 196 -9.49 -9.09 -7.68
N GLU A 197 -10.48 -9.65 -6.98
CA GLU A 197 -11.82 -9.06 -6.90
C GLU A 197 -11.85 -7.84 -5.98
N GLN A 198 -11.11 -7.89 -4.87
CA GLN A 198 -10.97 -6.75 -3.96
C GLN A 198 -10.22 -5.61 -4.65
N ILE A 199 -9.19 -5.96 -5.44
CA ILE A 199 -8.43 -4.98 -6.21
C ILE A 199 -9.32 -4.35 -7.29
N ARG A 200 -10.13 -5.14 -8.01
CA ARG A 200 -11.08 -4.60 -9.00
C ARG A 200 -12.02 -3.56 -8.38
N VAL A 201 -12.63 -3.88 -7.23
CA VAL A 201 -13.49 -2.92 -6.51
C VAL A 201 -12.70 -1.68 -6.07
N GLY A 202 -11.44 -1.83 -5.67
CA GLY A 202 -10.56 -0.71 -5.35
C GLY A 202 -10.24 0.15 -6.57
N GLN A 203 -10.02 -0.45 -7.74
CA GLN A 203 -9.80 0.26 -9.00
C GLN A 203 -11.05 1.01 -9.46
N ASP A 204 -12.23 0.40 -9.37
CA ASP A 204 -13.50 1.06 -9.72
C ASP A 204 -13.70 2.34 -8.90
N ARG A 205 -13.40 2.31 -7.59
CA ARG A 205 -13.40 3.51 -6.74
C ARG A 205 -12.39 4.57 -7.20
N MET A 206 -11.23 4.16 -7.71
CA MET A 206 -10.24 5.10 -8.23
C MET A 206 -10.70 5.77 -9.52
N TYR A 207 -11.42 5.05 -10.39
CA TYR A 207 -12.06 5.66 -11.56
C TYR A 207 -13.10 6.69 -11.12
N ASP A 208 -13.96 6.37 -10.15
CA ASP A 208 -14.94 7.32 -9.64
C ASP A 208 -14.28 8.58 -9.06
N LEU A 209 -13.15 8.44 -8.35
CA LEU A 209 -12.38 9.57 -7.81
C LEU A 209 -11.75 10.43 -8.90
N LEU A 210 -11.20 9.80 -9.94
CA LEU A 210 -10.63 10.50 -11.08
C LEU A 210 -11.72 11.29 -11.83
N ASP A 211 -12.86 10.65 -12.11
CA ASP A 211 -14.00 11.28 -12.79
C ASP A 211 -14.51 12.50 -11.99
N LEU A 212 -14.62 12.37 -10.67
CA LEU A 212 -14.99 13.50 -9.79
C LEU A 212 -13.95 14.62 -9.84
N ALA A 213 -12.65 14.30 -9.76
CA ALA A 213 -11.60 15.30 -9.80
C ALA A 213 -11.53 16.03 -11.17
N GLU A 214 -11.76 15.32 -12.28
CA GLU A 214 -11.86 15.92 -13.61
C GLU A 214 -13.07 16.86 -13.73
N VAL A 215 -14.23 16.46 -13.19
CA VAL A 215 -15.44 17.30 -13.19
C VAL A 215 -15.20 18.57 -12.36
N GLU A 216 -14.64 18.44 -11.14
CA GLU A 216 -14.31 19.59 -10.31
C GLU A 216 -13.32 20.54 -10.99
N ARG A 217 -12.35 20.00 -11.75
CA ARG A 217 -11.40 20.82 -12.51
C ARG A 217 -12.11 21.58 -13.64
N ARG A 218 -12.94 20.90 -14.43
CA ARG A 218 -13.71 21.55 -15.52
C ARG A 218 -14.64 22.63 -14.97
N GLU A 219 -15.32 22.38 -13.85
CA GLU A 219 -16.18 23.38 -13.20
C GLU A 219 -15.40 24.61 -12.71
N LYS A 220 -14.18 24.42 -12.21
CA LYS A 220 -13.28 25.54 -11.83
C LYS A 220 -12.82 26.33 -13.04
N GLU A 221 -12.36 25.66 -14.11
CA GLU A 221 -11.96 26.29 -15.37
C GLU A 221 -13.12 27.10 -15.98
N GLU A 222 -14.33 26.54 -15.99
CA GLU A 222 -15.53 27.23 -16.45
C GLU A 222 -15.88 28.44 -15.57
N ALA A 223 -15.78 28.31 -14.24
CA ALA A 223 -16.03 29.41 -13.32
C ALA A 223 -15.00 30.55 -13.47
N GLU A 224 -13.72 30.22 -13.64
CA GLU A 224 -12.64 31.18 -13.90
C GLU A 224 -12.81 31.88 -15.25
N PHE A 225 -13.19 31.14 -16.29
CA PHE A 225 -13.50 31.72 -17.60
C PHE A 225 -14.69 32.69 -17.51
N VAL A 226 -15.76 32.30 -16.81
CA VAL A 226 -16.92 33.18 -16.58
C VAL A 226 -16.52 34.40 -15.77
N ALA A 227 -15.71 34.26 -14.72
CA ALA A 227 -15.23 35.39 -13.91
C ALA A 227 -14.35 36.36 -14.71
N ALA A 228 -13.48 35.83 -15.57
CA ALA A 228 -12.64 36.62 -16.48
C ALA A 228 -13.47 37.37 -17.52
N VAL A 229 -14.50 36.74 -18.09
CA VAL A 229 -15.41 37.37 -19.07
C VAL A 229 -16.37 38.37 -18.44
N THR A 230 -16.73 38.21 -17.16
CA THR A 230 -17.72 39.06 -16.45
C THR A 230 -17.11 40.17 -15.58
N ALA A 231 -15.84 40.53 -15.77
CA ALA A 231 -15.17 41.62 -15.04
C ALA A 231 -15.29 41.50 -13.51
N GLY A 232 -15.03 40.31 -12.95
CA GLY A 232 -14.88 40.12 -11.51
C GLY A 232 -16.18 39.86 -10.73
N ALA A 233 -17.29 39.52 -11.39
CA ALA A 233 -18.47 39.00 -10.69
C ALA A 233 -18.21 37.55 -10.23
N ILE A 234 -17.66 37.39 -9.03
CA ILE A 234 -17.49 36.08 -8.37
C ILE A 234 -18.88 35.44 -8.16
N PRO A 235 -19.21 34.31 -8.80
CA PRO A 235 -20.32 33.49 -8.34
C PRO A 235 -19.85 32.79 -7.06
N SER A 236 -20.54 33.04 -5.95
CA SER A 236 -20.16 32.53 -4.64
C SER A 236 -20.07 30.99 -4.64
N SER A 237 -18.91 30.49 -4.20
CA SER A 237 -18.55 29.08 -4.04
C SER A 237 -19.32 28.33 -2.94
N ALA A 238 -20.56 28.75 -2.65
CA ALA A 238 -21.42 28.15 -1.63
C ALA A 238 -21.76 26.68 -1.95
N ALA A 239 -21.81 26.31 -3.24
CA ALA A 239 -22.03 24.92 -3.66
C ALA A 239 -20.80 24.03 -3.42
N ILE A 240 -19.59 24.58 -3.60
CA ILE A 240 -18.31 23.86 -3.41
C ILE A 240 -18.05 23.61 -1.92
N THR A 241 -18.41 24.54 -1.05
CA THR A 241 -18.29 24.36 0.41
C THR A 241 -19.27 23.34 0.99
N GLU A 242 -20.44 23.12 0.36
CA GLU A 242 -21.36 22.04 0.75
C GLU A 242 -20.94 20.66 0.22
N LEU A 243 -20.31 20.59 -0.96
CA LEU A 243 -19.78 19.33 -1.52
C LEU A 243 -18.53 18.86 -0.77
N VAL A 244 -17.60 19.76 -0.44
CA VAL A 244 -16.41 19.48 0.37
C VAL A 244 -16.78 19.03 1.79
N LYS A 245 -17.89 19.53 2.36
CA LYS A 245 -18.40 19.08 3.68
C LYS A 245 -19.15 17.74 3.64
N LYS A 246 -19.70 17.33 2.49
CA LYS A 246 -20.44 16.06 2.37
C LYS A 246 -19.52 14.86 2.11
N SER A 247 -18.23 15.07 1.85
CA SER A 247 -17.24 14.00 1.66
C SER A 247 -16.45 13.64 2.93
N GLU A 248 -16.86 14.08 4.12
CA GLU A 248 -16.36 13.58 5.42
C GLU A 248 -16.79 12.12 5.70
N ILE A 249 -16.73 11.24 4.69
CA ILE A 249 -16.56 9.82 4.96
C ILE A 249 -15.11 9.68 5.39
N PRO A 250 -14.80 9.26 6.62
CA PRO A 250 -13.42 9.00 7.02
C PRO A 250 -12.90 7.83 6.17
N ARG A 251 -12.33 8.15 5.00
CA ARG A 251 -11.87 7.18 3.99
C ARG A 251 -10.81 6.23 4.55
N HIS A 252 -10.07 6.70 5.56
CA HIS A 252 -8.88 6.06 6.10
C HIS A 252 -9.16 5.08 7.25
N GLU A 253 -10.42 4.74 7.56
CA GLU A 253 -10.71 3.74 8.61
C GLU A 253 -10.19 2.33 8.27
N GLY A 254 -9.81 2.08 7.02
CA GLY A 254 -9.14 0.84 6.63
C GLY A 254 -8.47 0.92 5.26
N ILE A 255 -7.19 1.31 5.23
CA ILE A 255 -6.37 1.30 4.02
C ILE A 255 -6.31 -0.12 3.46
N SER A 256 -6.74 -0.27 2.21
CA SER A 256 -6.86 -1.57 1.56
C SER A 256 -5.48 -2.15 1.25
N THR A 257 -5.05 -3.17 2.00
CA THR A 257 -3.74 -3.79 1.78
C THR A 257 -3.62 -4.48 0.42
N SER A 258 -4.74 -4.95 -0.14
CA SER A 258 -4.76 -5.54 -1.48
C SER A 258 -4.42 -4.50 -2.57
N MET A 259 -4.86 -3.24 -2.38
CA MET A 259 -4.49 -2.12 -3.25
C MET A 259 -3.03 -1.70 -3.06
N ILE A 260 -2.51 -1.72 -1.82
CA ILE A 260 -1.07 -1.50 -1.57
C ILE A 260 -0.25 -2.54 -2.34
N LEU A 261 -0.57 -3.82 -2.18
CA LEU A 261 0.10 -4.93 -2.87
C LEU A 261 0.07 -4.75 -4.39
N TYR A 262 -1.10 -4.45 -4.96
CA TYR A 262 -1.24 -4.23 -6.39
C TYR A 262 -0.39 -3.06 -6.89
N ARG A 263 -0.49 -1.89 -6.25
CA ARG A 263 0.25 -0.68 -6.66
C ARG A 263 1.77 -0.88 -6.54
N VAL A 264 2.24 -1.46 -5.43
CA VAL A 264 3.67 -1.76 -5.23
C VAL A 264 4.19 -2.70 -6.32
N MET A 265 3.50 -3.81 -6.58
CA MET A 265 3.92 -4.77 -7.60
C MET A 265 3.85 -4.19 -9.02
N ARG A 266 2.88 -3.31 -9.28
CA ARG A 266 2.75 -2.59 -10.55
C ARG A 266 3.89 -1.60 -10.75
N CYS A 267 4.23 -0.79 -9.75
CA CYS A 267 5.35 0.15 -9.82
C CYS A 267 6.68 -0.56 -10.09
N TRP A 268 6.94 -1.70 -9.46
CA TRP A 268 8.11 -2.49 -9.77
C TRP A 268 8.11 -3.03 -11.22
N CYS A 269 6.95 -3.34 -11.80
CA CYS A 269 6.88 -3.70 -13.21
C CYS A 269 7.25 -2.52 -14.13
N TYR A 270 6.87 -1.29 -13.76
CA TYR A 270 7.28 -0.08 -14.47
C TYR A 270 8.79 0.10 -14.48
N LEU A 271 9.44 -0.06 -13.31
CA LEU A 271 10.89 0.10 -13.18
C LEU A 271 11.68 -1.03 -13.88
N PHE A 272 11.27 -2.29 -13.71
CA PHE A 272 12.06 -3.43 -14.20
C PHE A 272 11.83 -3.80 -15.65
N PHE A 273 10.62 -3.56 -16.18
CA PHE A 273 10.21 -4.12 -17.47
C PHE A 273 9.78 -3.05 -18.49
N ASP A 274 9.92 -1.76 -18.16
CA ASP A 274 9.37 -0.64 -18.94
C ASP A 274 7.93 -0.91 -19.39
N SER A 275 7.14 -1.49 -18.48
CA SER A 275 5.78 -1.92 -18.81
C SER A 275 4.86 -0.71 -18.97
N THR A 276 3.85 -0.83 -19.83
CA THR A 276 2.86 0.23 -20.03
C THR A 276 1.63 0.03 -19.13
N PRO A 277 0.82 1.07 -18.85
CA PRO A 277 -0.37 0.93 -18.00
C PRO A 277 -1.33 -0.17 -18.50
N LYS A 278 -1.49 -0.31 -19.82
CA LYS A 278 -2.29 -1.38 -20.45
C LYS A 278 -1.73 -2.79 -20.22
N GLN A 279 -0.42 -2.94 -20.02
CA GLN A 279 0.21 -4.21 -19.67
C GLN A 279 0.08 -4.54 -18.19
N THR A 280 -0.25 -3.56 -17.35
CA THR A 280 -0.32 -3.72 -15.89
C THR A 280 -1.68 -3.36 -15.29
N ASP A 281 -2.71 -3.15 -16.12
CA ASP A 281 -4.04 -2.68 -15.74
C ASP A 281 -4.83 -3.62 -14.80
N THR A 282 -4.41 -4.87 -14.68
CA THR A 282 -5.10 -5.90 -13.93
C THR A 282 -4.14 -6.75 -13.10
N PRO A 283 -4.57 -7.26 -11.93
CA PRO A 283 -3.74 -8.11 -11.07
C PRO A 283 -3.16 -9.33 -11.79
N ALA A 284 -3.93 -9.90 -12.72
CA ALA A 284 -3.52 -11.06 -13.50
C ALA A 284 -2.36 -10.74 -14.46
N LYS A 285 -2.37 -9.56 -15.10
CA LYS A 285 -1.28 -9.15 -16.00
C LYS A 285 -0.02 -8.79 -15.22
N VAL A 286 -0.14 -8.07 -14.10
CA VAL A 286 0.99 -7.81 -13.18
C VAL A 286 1.60 -9.14 -12.71
N ALA A 287 0.77 -10.08 -12.26
CA ALA A 287 1.24 -11.40 -11.86
C ALA A 287 1.93 -12.16 -13.02
N ALA A 288 1.48 -12.00 -14.27
CA ALA A 288 2.09 -12.63 -15.42
C ALA A 288 3.52 -12.12 -15.70
N LEU A 289 3.77 -10.82 -15.50
CA LEU A 289 5.09 -10.21 -15.65
C LEU A 289 6.05 -10.66 -14.54
N VAL A 290 5.54 -10.80 -13.31
CA VAL A 290 6.35 -11.15 -12.14
C VAL A 290 6.75 -12.63 -12.19
N LYS A 291 7.97 -12.91 -12.66
CA LYS A 291 8.63 -14.21 -12.52
C LYS A 291 9.45 -14.21 -11.23
N PRO A 292 9.09 -14.97 -10.17
CA PRO A 292 9.65 -14.78 -8.84
C PRO A 292 11.18 -14.87 -8.74
N PHE A 293 11.81 -15.73 -9.54
CA PHE A 293 13.26 -15.86 -9.57
C PHE A 293 13.93 -14.65 -10.23
N THR A 294 13.48 -14.25 -11.43
CA THR A 294 13.98 -13.06 -12.13
C THR A 294 13.76 -11.79 -11.33
N PHE A 295 12.58 -11.65 -10.73
CA PHE A 295 12.23 -10.49 -9.91
C PHE A 295 13.12 -10.37 -8.66
N MET A 296 13.45 -11.50 -8.02
CA MET A 296 14.40 -11.54 -6.91
C MET A 296 15.80 -11.07 -7.33
N GLN A 297 16.29 -11.56 -8.48
CA GLN A 297 17.59 -11.15 -9.01
C GLN A 297 17.63 -9.65 -9.29
N LEU A 298 16.59 -9.13 -9.94
CA LEU A 298 16.47 -7.70 -10.25
C LEU A 298 16.43 -6.84 -8.98
N LEU A 299 15.63 -7.20 -7.97
CA LEU A 299 15.59 -6.47 -6.69
C LEU A 299 16.96 -6.39 -5.99
N ARG A 300 17.77 -7.45 -6.06
CA ARG A 300 19.10 -7.48 -5.44
C ARG A 300 20.12 -6.60 -6.15
N ALA A 301 19.98 -6.45 -7.46
CA ALA A 301 20.90 -5.70 -8.29
C ALA A 301 20.43 -4.26 -8.57
N PHE A 302 19.16 -3.96 -8.29
CA PHE A 302 18.51 -2.73 -8.72
C PHE A 302 19.27 -1.48 -8.25
N ASN A 303 19.55 -0.59 -9.20
CA ASN A 303 20.02 0.75 -8.93
C ASN A 303 19.07 1.74 -9.65
N PRO A 304 18.44 2.70 -8.93
CA PRO A 304 17.54 3.66 -9.55
C PRO A 304 18.26 4.75 -10.33
N VAL A 305 19.55 5.01 -10.09
CA VAL A 305 20.30 6.13 -10.70
C VAL A 305 21.35 5.70 -11.71
N ALA A 306 21.75 4.42 -11.74
CA ALA A 306 22.75 3.92 -12.68
C ALA A 306 22.37 2.56 -13.25
N SER A 307 23.03 2.20 -14.34
CA SER A 307 22.96 0.86 -14.93
C SER A 307 23.51 -0.21 -13.99
N TYR A 308 22.95 -1.42 -14.05
CA TYR A 308 23.28 -2.50 -13.12
C TYR A 308 23.23 -3.89 -13.77
N GLN A 309 23.99 -4.84 -13.24
CA GLN A 309 24.01 -6.21 -13.77
C GLN A 309 23.03 -7.11 -13.02
N ARG A 310 22.13 -7.76 -13.75
CA ARG A 310 21.09 -8.64 -13.16
C ARG A 310 21.62 -9.69 -12.17
N ASN A 311 22.84 -10.19 -12.41
CA ASN A 311 23.44 -11.26 -11.61
C ASN A 311 24.38 -10.75 -10.51
N ARG A 312 24.68 -9.45 -10.48
CA ARG A 312 25.60 -8.87 -9.50
C ARG A 312 24.78 -8.05 -8.48
N PRO A 313 24.70 -8.50 -7.21
CA PRO A 313 24.05 -7.72 -6.19
C PRO A 313 24.70 -6.35 -6.04
N LEU A 314 23.90 -5.31 -5.81
CA LEU A 314 24.42 -3.98 -5.54
C LEU A 314 25.15 -4.03 -4.20
N ARG A 315 26.45 -3.73 -4.19
CA ARG A 315 27.25 -3.54 -2.98
C ARG A 315 27.80 -2.12 -3.03
N ILE A 316 27.46 -1.30 -2.04
CA ILE A 316 28.12 -0.01 -1.85
C ILE A 316 29.57 -0.30 -1.45
N GLY A 317 30.54 0.28 -2.18
CA GLY A 317 31.95 0.27 -1.78
C GLY A 317 33.01 -0.35 -2.71
N LEU A 318 32.73 -0.66 -3.99
CA LEU A 318 33.75 -1.25 -4.89
C LEU A 318 33.82 -0.66 -6.31
N GLU A 319 33.56 0.63 -6.46
CA GLU A 319 34.12 1.39 -7.59
C GLU A 319 35.58 1.71 -7.29
N GLY A 320 36.48 0.71 -7.42
CA GLY A 320 37.91 0.99 -7.34
C GLY A 320 38.84 -0.16 -6.93
N LYS A 321 38.33 -1.28 -6.39
CA LYS A 321 39.17 -2.47 -6.20
C LYS A 321 38.69 -3.58 -7.12
N HIS A 322 39.52 -3.86 -8.13
CA HIS A 322 39.58 -5.17 -8.75
C HIS A 322 39.79 -6.21 -7.64
N GLU A 323 38.71 -6.80 -7.13
CA GLU A 323 38.79 -8.00 -6.29
C GLU A 323 38.97 -9.21 -7.21
N GLU A 324 40.23 -9.49 -7.53
CA GLU A 324 40.68 -10.87 -7.70
C GLU A 324 40.80 -11.47 -6.28
N GLY A 325 39.75 -12.14 -5.80
CA GLY A 325 39.73 -12.69 -4.45
C GLY A 325 38.66 -13.76 -4.24
N GLU A 326 39.09 -14.96 -3.86
CA GLU A 326 38.34 -16.22 -3.74
C GLU A 326 37.28 -16.22 -2.60
N GLY A 327 36.13 -16.86 -2.86
CA GLY A 327 35.15 -17.32 -1.85
C GLY A 327 33.85 -16.50 -1.86
N ASP A 328 32.72 -17.01 -2.35
CA ASP A 328 32.02 -18.19 -1.84
C ASP A 328 31.27 -18.91 -2.98
N ALA A 329 31.19 -20.23 -2.91
CA ALA A 329 30.82 -21.13 -4.02
C ALA A 329 29.31 -21.16 -4.39
N ASP A 330 28.57 -20.06 -4.18
CA ASP A 330 27.16 -19.90 -4.60
C ASP A 330 26.98 -18.94 -5.79
N ASP A 331 28.06 -18.35 -6.31
CA ASP A 331 28.07 -17.43 -7.47
C ASP A 331 28.09 -18.14 -8.85
N MET A 332 27.87 -19.46 -8.88
CA MET A 332 27.79 -20.26 -10.10
C MET A 332 26.38 -20.21 -10.75
N LEU A 333 25.86 -19.01 -11.00
CA LEU A 333 24.67 -18.84 -11.86
C LEU A 333 25.06 -18.30 -13.24
N GLN A 334 25.75 -19.17 -13.97
CA GLN A 334 25.77 -19.23 -15.44
C GLN A 334 24.34 -19.16 -15.99
N ASP A 335 24.02 -18.12 -16.76
CA ASP A 335 23.83 -18.15 -18.23
C ASP A 335 23.01 -16.90 -18.65
N GLY A 336 23.64 -15.96 -19.37
CA GLY A 336 22.95 -15.00 -20.24
C GLY A 336 22.73 -13.55 -19.76
N GLY A 337 23.71 -12.87 -19.13
CA GLY A 337 23.50 -11.49 -18.65
C GLY A 337 24.72 -10.57 -18.64
N ASP A 338 25.54 -10.60 -19.69
CA ASP A 338 26.74 -9.74 -19.79
C ASP A 338 26.41 -8.25 -20.07
N GLU A 339 25.24 -7.96 -20.66
CA GLU A 339 24.83 -6.59 -20.91
C GLU A 339 24.25 -5.95 -19.63
N PRO A 340 24.76 -4.78 -19.21
CA PRO A 340 24.20 -4.05 -18.08
C PRO A 340 22.76 -3.64 -18.38
N LEU A 341 21.87 -3.82 -17.42
CA LEU A 341 20.52 -3.28 -17.49
C LEU A 341 20.62 -1.76 -17.35
N PRO A 342 20.02 -0.99 -18.27
CA PRO A 342 20.02 0.46 -18.15
C PRO A 342 19.25 0.90 -16.90
N GLN A 343 19.58 2.09 -16.40
CA GLN A 343 18.79 2.77 -15.36
C GLN A 343 17.31 2.87 -15.79
N PRO A 344 16.36 2.92 -14.85
CA PRO A 344 14.95 3.15 -15.19
C PRO A 344 14.78 4.45 -15.97
N LYS A 345 13.99 4.39 -17.05
CA LYS A 345 13.67 5.56 -17.86
C LYS A 345 13.05 6.69 -17.01
N PRO A 346 13.39 7.97 -17.24
CA PRO A 346 12.86 9.06 -16.42
C PRO A 346 11.33 9.13 -16.43
N ARG A 347 10.68 8.87 -17.58
CA ARG A 347 9.21 8.68 -17.65
C ARG A 347 8.68 7.65 -16.64
N GLN A 348 9.30 6.48 -16.53
CA GLN A 348 8.83 5.44 -15.61
C GLN A 348 9.10 5.82 -14.16
N ALA A 349 10.22 6.48 -13.88
CA ALA A 349 10.50 7.04 -12.55
C ALA A 349 9.41 8.06 -12.14
N ARG A 350 9.11 9.05 -13.00
CA ARG A 350 8.03 10.03 -12.76
C ARG A 350 6.68 9.35 -12.55
N ARG A 351 6.33 8.37 -13.37
CA ARG A 351 5.09 7.60 -13.18
C ARG A 351 5.07 6.92 -11.82
N VAL A 352 6.15 6.28 -11.41
CA VAL A 352 6.23 5.61 -10.11
C VAL A 352 6.08 6.61 -8.98
N SER A 353 6.76 7.76 -9.01
CA SER A 353 6.60 8.83 -8.01
C SER A 353 5.15 9.33 -7.92
N ARG A 354 4.47 9.49 -9.05
CA ARG A 354 3.04 9.87 -9.12
C ARG A 354 2.12 8.81 -8.51
N VAL A 355 2.29 7.54 -8.90
CA VAL A 355 1.49 6.43 -8.37
C VAL A 355 1.76 6.24 -6.87
N LEU A 356 3.01 6.39 -6.43
CA LEU A 356 3.38 6.38 -5.01
C LEU A 356 2.73 7.53 -4.25
N ARG A 357 2.67 8.75 -4.80
CA ARG A 357 1.98 9.87 -4.16
C ARG A 357 0.52 9.52 -3.86
N VAL A 358 -0.21 8.99 -4.84
CA VAL A 358 -1.61 8.55 -4.64
C VAL A 358 -1.70 7.41 -3.63
N LEU A 359 -0.75 6.48 -3.65
CA LEU A 359 -0.70 5.37 -2.69
C LEU A 359 -0.49 5.89 -1.25
N MET A 360 0.51 6.73 -1.03
CA MET A 360 0.93 7.20 0.30
C MET A 360 -0.10 8.15 0.92
N HIS A 361 -0.87 8.87 0.09
CA HIS A 361 -1.97 9.70 0.56
C HIS A 361 -3.33 8.98 0.51
N ASP A 362 -3.36 7.66 0.24
CA ASP A 362 -4.60 6.87 0.16
C ASP A 362 -5.68 7.52 -0.71
N ALA A 363 -5.28 8.02 -1.88
CA ALA A 363 -6.11 8.75 -2.85
C ALA A 363 -6.77 10.04 -2.30
N GLU A 364 -6.22 10.62 -1.24
CA GLU A 364 -6.55 11.97 -0.77
C GLU A 364 -5.59 13.00 -1.37
N TYR A 365 -6.14 14.09 -1.89
CA TYR A 365 -5.33 15.24 -2.30
C TYR A 365 -4.76 15.93 -1.07
N VAL A 366 -3.44 15.94 -0.97
CA VAL A 366 -2.68 16.74 0.00
C VAL A 366 -1.81 17.70 -0.78
N CYS A 367 -2.07 19.00 -0.59
CA CYS A 367 -1.34 20.09 -1.22
C CYS A 367 0.14 20.04 -0.82
N ALA A 368 1.03 19.99 -1.81
CA ALA A 368 2.47 19.93 -1.57
C ALA A 368 3.09 21.32 -1.34
N VAL A 369 2.36 22.40 -1.64
CA VAL A 369 2.86 23.77 -1.51
C VAL A 369 2.73 24.26 -0.07
N ASN A 370 3.84 24.61 0.56
CA ASN A 370 3.87 25.24 1.87
C ASN A 370 3.86 26.78 1.69
N PRO A 371 2.87 27.53 2.20
CA PRO A 371 2.79 28.98 2.07
C PRO A 371 3.89 29.69 2.86
N ALA A 372 4.42 29.05 3.90
CA ALA A 372 5.54 29.57 4.67
C ALA A 372 6.82 29.70 3.82
N ASP A 373 6.93 28.98 2.70
CA ASP A 373 8.06 29.14 1.77
C ASP A 373 7.97 30.46 0.98
N TYR A 374 6.85 31.20 1.09
CA TYR A 374 6.55 32.42 0.33
C TYR A 374 6.18 33.62 1.22
N LEU A 375 6.11 33.45 2.53
CA LEU A 375 5.71 34.47 3.50
C LEU A 375 6.75 34.54 4.62
N ASP A 376 7.14 35.74 5.03
CA ASP A 376 8.08 35.95 6.14
C ASP A 376 7.44 35.64 7.50
N GLU A 377 8.27 35.33 8.50
CA GLU A 377 7.90 34.77 9.83
C GLU A 377 6.83 35.58 10.60
N GLU A 378 6.59 36.85 10.27
CA GLU A 378 5.65 37.70 11.03
C GLU A 378 4.17 37.43 10.73
N GLU A 379 3.82 36.64 9.71
CA GLU A 379 2.42 36.39 9.31
C GLU A 379 1.96 34.91 9.33
N GLU A 380 2.39 34.17 10.35
CA GLU A 380 2.09 32.75 10.54
C GLU A 380 0.59 32.36 10.65
N GLU A 381 -0.36 33.31 10.77
CA GLU A 381 -1.79 32.98 10.87
C GLU A 381 -2.34 32.26 9.61
N GLY A 382 -1.73 32.48 8.44
CA GLY A 382 -2.02 31.74 7.21
C GLY A 382 -1.30 30.38 7.12
N ALA A 383 -0.10 30.28 7.69
CA ALA A 383 0.76 29.09 7.66
C ALA A 383 0.18 27.92 8.47
N ALA A 384 -0.60 28.21 9.52
CA ALA A 384 -1.25 27.20 10.35
C ALA A 384 -2.12 26.20 9.56
N LYS A 385 -2.72 26.58 8.42
CA LYS A 385 -3.53 25.65 7.62
C LYS A 385 -2.69 24.66 6.81
N ASN A 386 -1.47 25.01 6.39
CA ASN A 386 -0.65 24.12 5.58
C ASN A 386 0.34 23.28 6.39
N SER A 387 0.71 23.70 7.61
CA SER A 387 1.30 22.75 8.57
C SER A 387 0.34 21.55 8.75
N THR A 388 -0.97 21.80 8.84
CA THR A 388 -1.95 20.71 8.96
C THR A 388 -2.04 19.83 7.70
N ALA A 389 -1.76 20.36 6.52
CA ALA A 389 -1.76 19.57 5.28
C ALA A 389 -0.54 18.64 5.22
N SER A 390 0.67 19.17 5.51
CA SER A 390 1.89 18.37 5.59
C SER A 390 1.81 17.30 6.69
N GLU A 391 1.34 17.68 7.88
CA GLU A 391 1.10 16.76 9.00
C GLU A 391 0.09 15.67 8.62
N ARG A 392 -0.98 16.03 7.90
CA ARG A 392 -1.96 15.07 7.39
C ARG A 392 -1.35 14.11 6.36
N GLY A 393 -0.56 14.62 5.42
CA GLY A 393 0.16 13.79 4.45
C GLY A 393 1.07 12.77 5.14
N ALA A 394 1.83 13.21 6.14
CA ALA A 394 2.68 12.34 6.96
C ALA A 394 1.85 11.31 7.76
N ALA A 395 0.71 11.72 8.33
CA ALA A 395 -0.19 10.82 9.04
C ALA A 395 -0.78 9.73 8.12
N LEU A 396 -1.13 10.08 6.88
CA LEU A 396 -1.60 9.09 5.89
C LEU A 396 -0.48 8.14 5.47
N ALA A 397 0.70 8.67 5.18
CA ALA A 397 1.86 7.86 4.81
C ALA A 397 2.20 6.84 5.90
N THR A 398 2.19 7.25 7.18
CA THR A 398 2.44 6.35 8.30
C THR A 398 1.35 5.29 8.46
N LEU A 399 0.09 5.62 8.19
CA LEU A 399 -1.00 4.63 8.17
C LEU A 399 -0.82 3.60 7.04
N VAL A 400 -0.44 4.03 5.83
CA VAL A 400 -0.15 3.14 4.69
C VAL A 400 1.00 2.19 5.02
N GLU A 401 2.09 2.73 5.56
CA GLU A 401 3.24 1.91 5.98
C GLU A 401 2.84 0.94 7.09
N THR A 402 2.06 1.37 8.07
CA THR A 402 1.57 0.51 9.16
C THR A 402 0.68 -0.62 8.63
N ALA A 403 -0.16 -0.34 7.63
CA ALA A 403 -0.98 -1.36 6.98
C ALA A 403 -0.11 -2.39 6.23
N ALA A 404 0.94 -1.94 5.53
CA ALA A 404 1.89 -2.84 4.89
C ALA A 404 2.69 -3.68 5.91
N LYS A 405 3.18 -3.06 7.00
CA LYS A 405 3.91 -3.73 8.09
C LYS A 405 3.09 -4.82 8.76
N LYS A 406 1.81 -4.53 9.07
CA LYS A 406 0.90 -5.50 9.71
C LYS A 406 0.57 -6.70 8.83
N HIS A 407 0.68 -6.53 7.51
CA HIS A 407 0.35 -7.58 6.55
C HIS A 407 1.49 -8.57 6.35
N SER A 408 2.68 -8.08 6.00
CA SER A 408 3.87 -8.92 5.82
C SER A 408 5.14 -8.07 5.73
N VAL A 409 6.26 -8.59 6.24
CA VAL A 409 7.59 -7.96 6.12
C VAL A 409 7.92 -7.67 4.66
N MET A 410 7.66 -8.64 3.77
CA MET A 410 8.03 -8.56 2.36
C MET A 410 7.31 -7.40 1.65
N LEU A 411 6.01 -7.22 1.88
CA LEU A 411 5.26 -6.11 1.27
C LEU A 411 5.77 -4.76 1.78
N TYR A 412 6.02 -4.65 3.09
CA TYR A 412 6.59 -3.43 3.67
C TYR A 412 7.98 -3.13 3.09
N ALA A 413 8.87 -4.12 3.03
CA ALA A 413 10.21 -3.94 2.49
C ALA A 413 10.19 -3.52 1.01
N LEU A 414 9.30 -4.10 0.19
CA LEU A 414 9.12 -3.67 -1.21
C LEU A 414 8.58 -2.25 -1.31
N LEU A 415 7.65 -1.85 -0.43
CA LEU A 415 7.12 -0.49 -0.40
C LEU A 415 8.20 0.52 0.02
N ARG A 416 8.93 0.22 1.10
CA ARG A 416 10.01 1.09 1.61
C ARG A 416 11.09 1.25 0.56
N MET A 417 11.57 0.14 -0.03
CA MET A 417 12.60 0.19 -1.07
C MET A 417 12.11 0.96 -2.30
N LEU A 418 10.86 0.80 -2.71
CA LEU A 418 10.30 1.55 -3.84
C LEU A 418 10.22 3.05 -3.54
N ARG A 419 9.85 3.44 -2.32
CA ARG A 419 9.79 4.84 -1.87
C ARG A 419 11.17 5.48 -1.78
N THR A 420 12.15 4.78 -1.20
CA THR A 420 13.52 5.30 -1.10
C THR A 420 14.21 5.33 -2.46
N ALA A 421 13.91 4.37 -3.34
CA ALA A 421 14.37 4.40 -4.73
C ALA A 421 13.82 5.60 -5.52
N SER A 422 12.52 5.89 -5.40
CA SER A 422 11.93 7.05 -6.07
C SER A 422 12.49 8.35 -5.50
N ALA A 423 12.62 8.46 -4.18
CA ALA A 423 13.21 9.64 -3.53
C ALA A 423 14.67 9.86 -3.95
N TYR A 424 15.47 8.81 -4.00
CA TYR A 424 16.86 8.89 -4.45
C TYR A 424 16.95 9.33 -5.90
N ARG A 425 16.09 8.77 -6.76
CA ARG A 425 16.02 9.19 -8.17
C ARG A 425 15.60 10.65 -8.32
N ASP A 426 14.54 11.07 -7.63
CA ASP A 426 14.00 12.43 -7.72
C ASP A 426 15.03 13.45 -7.18
N ALA A 427 15.72 13.14 -6.09
CA ALA A 427 16.80 13.98 -5.55
C ALA A 427 17.95 14.11 -6.55
N ARG A 428 18.38 12.99 -7.15
CA ARG A 428 19.47 12.96 -8.13
C ARG A 428 19.12 13.74 -9.38
N ASP A 429 17.93 13.53 -9.95
CA ASP A 429 17.50 14.23 -11.16
C ASP A 429 17.35 15.74 -10.90
N ARG A 430 16.91 16.15 -9.69
CA ARG A 430 16.86 17.57 -9.28
C ARG A 430 18.24 18.19 -9.18
N TRP A 431 19.19 17.50 -8.54
CA TRP A 431 20.56 17.99 -8.41
C TRP A 431 21.24 18.14 -9.78
N VAL A 432 21.12 17.13 -10.65
CA VAL A 432 21.64 17.20 -12.03
C VAL A 432 21.02 18.35 -12.81
N SER A 433 19.71 18.59 -12.65
CA SER A 433 19.03 19.71 -13.31
C SER A 433 19.59 21.06 -12.85
N LEU A 434 19.89 21.22 -11.56
CA LEU A 434 20.50 22.45 -11.01
C LEU A 434 21.94 22.65 -11.54
N LEU A 435 22.74 21.59 -11.61
CA LEU A 435 24.08 21.65 -12.20
C LEU A 435 24.03 22.14 -13.66
N GLN A 436 23.13 21.56 -14.46
CA GLN A 436 22.95 21.95 -15.86
C GLN A 436 22.47 23.40 -16.01
N GLN A 437 21.53 23.84 -15.18
CA GLN A 437 21.03 25.22 -15.19
C GLN A 437 22.15 26.22 -14.85
N ASN A 438 23.04 25.85 -13.95
CA ASN A 438 24.16 26.69 -13.52
C ASN A 438 25.43 26.52 -14.37
N GLY A 439 25.35 25.75 -15.46
CA GLY A 439 26.48 25.51 -16.38
C GLY A 439 27.63 24.74 -15.76
N GLN A 440 27.39 24.00 -14.68
CA GLN A 440 28.36 23.12 -14.04
C GLN A 440 28.32 21.72 -14.67
N ASP A 441 29.49 21.14 -14.90
CA ASP A 441 29.59 19.76 -15.41
C ASP A 441 29.17 18.75 -14.33
N ALA A 442 28.39 17.74 -14.71
CA ALA A 442 28.08 16.63 -13.82
C ALA A 442 29.35 15.83 -13.52
N PRO A 443 29.49 15.26 -12.30
CA PRO A 443 30.65 14.45 -11.96
C PRO A 443 30.81 13.26 -12.91
N PRO A 444 32.06 12.84 -13.22
CA PRO A 444 32.33 11.80 -14.21
C PRO A 444 31.78 10.41 -13.86
N ASN A 445 31.45 10.18 -12.58
CA ASN A 445 30.90 8.91 -12.10
C ASN A 445 29.37 8.88 -12.14
N GLU A 446 28.70 10.02 -12.41
CA GLU A 446 27.24 10.08 -12.41
C GLU A 446 26.69 9.79 -13.80
N GLU A 447 25.82 8.78 -13.91
CA GLU A 447 25.15 8.45 -15.17
C GLU A 447 24.02 9.45 -15.43
N MET A 448 24.12 10.22 -16.52
CA MET A 448 23.09 11.21 -16.87
C MET A 448 21.74 10.53 -17.18
N PRO A 449 20.60 11.17 -16.85
CA PRO A 449 19.30 10.65 -17.28
C PRO A 449 19.27 10.52 -18.81
N GLU A 450 18.65 9.44 -19.31
CA GLU A 450 18.34 9.34 -20.74
C GLU A 450 17.47 10.52 -21.18
N ASP A 451 17.65 10.96 -22.43
CA ASP A 451 16.84 12.01 -23.01
C ASP A 451 15.38 11.54 -23.18
N ASP A 452 14.47 12.21 -22.48
CA ASP A 452 13.04 11.91 -22.48
C ASP A 452 12.37 12.17 -23.83
N ASP A 453 12.94 13.06 -24.64
CA ASP A 453 12.42 13.37 -25.98
C ASP A 453 12.67 12.20 -26.94
N ALA A 454 13.64 11.34 -26.64
CA ALA A 454 13.91 10.12 -27.39
C ALA A 454 12.98 8.95 -27.02
N ASP A 455 12.24 9.01 -25.90
CA ASP A 455 11.34 7.92 -25.51
C ASP A 455 10.02 7.99 -26.29
N SER A 456 9.87 7.11 -27.29
CA SER A 456 8.64 6.94 -28.09
C SER A 456 7.34 6.72 -27.30
N LYS A 457 7.44 6.38 -26.00
CA LYS A 457 6.30 6.18 -25.09
C LYS A 457 6.05 7.37 -24.16
N ASN A 458 6.77 8.48 -24.31
CA ASN A 458 6.61 9.68 -23.48
C ASN A 458 5.52 10.59 -24.02
N GLU A 459 4.35 10.55 -23.38
CA GLU A 459 3.25 11.45 -23.75
C GLU A 459 3.52 12.92 -23.40
N GLU A 460 4.42 13.22 -22.47
CA GLU A 460 4.71 14.60 -22.03
C GLU A 460 5.66 15.34 -22.97
N GLY A 461 6.44 14.61 -23.76
CA GLY A 461 7.34 15.14 -24.79
C GLY A 461 6.68 15.38 -26.15
N LEU A 462 5.41 15.01 -26.33
CA LEU A 462 4.71 15.18 -27.61
C LEU A 462 4.27 16.63 -27.81
N ARG A 463 5.12 17.39 -28.49
CA ARG A 463 4.86 18.78 -28.91
C ARG A 463 4.55 18.87 -30.40
N ASP A 464 3.68 19.80 -30.77
CA ASP A 464 3.44 20.16 -32.17
C ASP A 464 4.51 21.14 -32.70
N ASP A 465 4.35 21.56 -33.96
CA ASP A 465 5.30 22.46 -34.62
C ASP A 465 5.38 23.86 -33.94
N ASP A 466 4.38 24.22 -33.13
CA ASP A 466 4.31 25.49 -32.39
C ASP A 466 4.85 25.35 -30.94
N GLY A 467 5.24 24.14 -30.53
CA GLY A 467 5.72 23.85 -29.17
C GLY A 467 4.61 23.63 -28.15
N GLU A 468 3.34 23.60 -28.58
CA GLU A 468 2.20 23.26 -27.73
C GLU A 468 2.05 21.74 -27.61
N VAL A 469 1.25 21.27 -26.65
CA VAL A 469 1.03 19.82 -26.47
C VAL A 469 0.19 19.30 -27.64
N ASP A 470 0.70 18.37 -28.44
CA ASP A 470 -0.09 17.71 -29.49
C ASP A 470 -1.08 16.73 -28.85
N GLU A 471 -2.25 17.25 -28.44
CA GLU A 471 -3.31 16.46 -27.81
C GLU A 471 -3.73 15.26 -28.66
N ALA A 472 -3.68 15.38 -30.00
CA ALA A 472 -4.06 14.28 -30.88
C ALA A 472 -3.01 13.16 -30.87
N ALA A 473 -1.72 13.49 -30.88
CA ALA A 473 -0.65 12.53 -30.70
C ALA A 473 -0.69 11.89 -29.30
N VAL A 474 -0.90 12.70 -28.25
CA VAL A 474 -1.05 12.21 -26.87
C VAL A 474 -2.19 11.21 -26.78
N ARG A 475 -3.39 11.54 -27.28
CA ARG A 475 -4.54 10.62 -27.28
C ARG A 475 -4.24 9.32 -28.06
N ARG A 476 -3.57 9.42 -29.21
CA ARG A 476 -3.15 8.24 -30.00
C ARG A 476 -2.18 7.36 -29.21
N LEU A 477 -1.20 7.95 -28.54
CA LEU A 477 -0.23 7.22 -27.74
C LEU A 477 -0.92 6.55 -26.54
N LEU A 478 -1.77 7.28 -25.80
CA LEU A 478 -2.52 6.76 -24.65
C LEU A 478 -3.45 5.59 -25.03
N LEU A 479 -3.98 5.53 -26.25
CA LEU A 479 -4.71 4.35 -26.73
C LEU A 479 -3.82 3.10 -26.87
N VAL A 480 -2.55 3.30 -27.21
CA VAL A 480 -1.55 2.23 -27.35
C VAL A 480 -1.05 1.80 -25.97
N ILE A 481 -0.54 2.74 -25.17
CA ILE A 481 0.12 2.44 -23.89
C ILE A 481 -0.87 2.24 -22.75
N GLY A 482 -2.06 2.84 -22.81
CA GLY A 482 -3.07 2.89 -21.75
C GLY A 482 -2.87 4.08 -20.81
N THR A 483 -3.93 4.45 -20.07
CA THR A 483 -3.90 5.44 -18.99
C THR A 483 -3.83 4.72 -17.64
N ASP A 484 -2.93 5.15 -16.75
CA ASP A 484 -2.93 4.73 -15.34
C ASP A 484 -3.79 5.72 -14.53
N THR A 485 -4.84 5.23 -13.88
CA THR A 485 -5.76 6.07 -13.10
C THR A 485 -5.07 6.78 -11.94
N ASP A 486 -4.14 6.12 -11.26
CA ASP A 486 -3.43 6.74 -10.14
C ASP A 486 -2.46 7.81 -10.68
N GLU A 487 -1.81 7.56 -11.82
CA GLU A 487 -0.96 8.58 -12.44
C GLU A 487 -1.78 9.78 -12.93
N ALA A 488 -2.90 9.55 -13.62
CA ALA A 488 -3.77 10.61 -14.10
C ALA A 488 -4.29 11.48 -12.96
N LEU A 489 -4.70 10.87 -11.84
CA LEU A 489 -5.13 11.59 -10.65
C LEU A 489 -3.98 12.42 -10.04
N ALA A 490 -2.77 11.86 -9.98
CA ALA A 490 -1.60 12.61 -9.50
C ALA A 490 -1.22 13.78 -10.42
N LYS A 491 -1.40 13.67 -11.74
CA LYS A 491 -1.17 14.78 -12.67
C LYS A 491 -2.15 15.93 -12.38
N LEU A 492 -3.45 15.62 -12.17
CA LEU A 492 -4.42 16.63 -11.75
C LEU A 492 -4.03 17.32 -10.43
N TRP A 493 -3.48 16.57 -9.48
CA TRP A 493 -2.98 17.14 -8.23
C TRP A 493 -1.74 18.01 -8.42
N ALA A 494 -0.83 17.62 -9.31
CA ALA A 494 0.34 18.43 -9.63
C ALA A 494 -0.05 19.76 -10.30
N ASP A 495 -1.02 19.74 -11.21
CA ASP A 495 -1.57 20.96 -11.82
C ASP A 495 -2.18 21.88 -10.75
N GLN A 496 -2.91 21.30 -9.79
CA GLN A 496 -3.46 22.04 -8.66
C GLN A 496 -2.38 22.63 -7.76
N ASP A 497 -1.33 21.87 -7.44
CA ASP A 497 -0.18 22.38 -6.68
C ASP A 497 0.52 23.50 -7.45
N GLU A 498 0.69 23.39 -8.77
CA GLU A 498 1.31 24.43 -9.59
C GLU A 498 0.49 25.72 -9.59
N MET A 499 -0.84 25.61 -9.70
CA MET A 499 -1.73 26.77 -9.55
C MET A 499 -1.61 27.42 -8.17
N GLN A 500 -1.55 26.62 -7.10
CA GLN A 500 -1.32 27.15 -5.75
C GLN A 500 0.06 27.82 -5.66
N ARG A 501 1.10 27.20 -6.22
CA ARG A 501 2.45 27.75 -6.23
C ARG A 501 2.51 29.10 -6.92
N LYS A 502 1.94 29.20 -8.13
CA LYS A 502 1.85 30.46 -8.88
C LYS A 502 1.07 31.53 -8.11
N LYS A 503 -0.01 31.13 -7.42
CA LYS A 503 -0.78 32.04 -6.57
C LYS A 503 0.06 32.59 -5.42
N TRP A 504 0.80 31.75 -4.70
CA TRP A 504 1.67 32.18 -3.61
C TRP A 504 2.87 33.00 -4.09
N GLN A 505 3.50 32.62 -5.20
CA GLN A 505 4.55 33.40 -5.84
C GLN A 505 4.06 34.79 -6.26
N ALA A 506 2.85 34.90 -6.82
CA ALA A 506 2.27 36.19 -7.19
C ALA A 506 1.96 37.06 -5.96
N MET A 507 1.48 36.48 -4.86
CA MET A 507 1.27 37.20 -3.61
C MET A 507 2.59 37.68 -3.00
N ALA A 508 3.63 36.84 -2.99
CA ALA A 508 4.96 37.21 -2.51
C ALA A 508 5.62 38.30 -3.38
N ALA A 509 5.45 38.23 -4.71
CA ALA A 509 5.97 39.24 -5.63
C ALA A 509 5.22 40.57 -5.51
N ALA A 510 3.89 40.55 -5.35
CA ALA A 510 3.10 41.76 -5.11
C ALA A 510 3.54 42.49 -3.84
N ARG A 511 3.84 41.74 -2.77
CA ARG A 511 4.37 42.31 -1.53
C ARG A 511 5.75 42.91 -1.65
N ARG A 512 6.69 42.21 -2.29
CA ARG A 512 8.00 42.80 -2.57
C ARG A 512 7.87 44.12 -3.34
N GLY A 513 6.91 44.21 -4.26
CA GLY A 513 6.59 45.46 -4.93
C GLY A 513 6.04 46.56 -3.99
N GLU A 514 5.15 46.20 -3.05
CA GLU A 514 4.63 47.13 -2.04
C GLU A 514 5.72 47.61 -1.06
N GLU A 515 6.59 46.72 -0.59
CA GLU A 515 7.72 47.04 0.28
C GLU A 515 8.76 47.92 -0.43
N GLU A 516 9.06 47.64 -1.70
CA GLU A 516 9.93 48.48 -2.51
C GLU A 516 9.33 49.88 -2.73
N GLU A 517 8.01 50.01 -2.91
CA GLU A 517 7.32 51.31 -2.97
C GLU A 517 7.31 52.05 -1.61
N GLU A 518 7.12 51.35 -0.48
CA GLU A 518 7.20 51.95 0.86
C GLU A 518 8.61 52.41 1.23
N VAL A 519 9.66 51.69 0.80
CA VAL A 519 11.06 52.10 0.99
C VAL A 519 11.39 53.29 0.09
N ALA A 520 10.95 53.28 -1.18
CA ALA A 520 11.19 54.39 -2.10
C ALA A 520 10.49 55.69 -1.65
N THR A 521 9.32 55.59 -0.99
CA THR A 521 8.58 56.76 -0.49
C THR A 521 9.10 57.28 0.84
N ASN A 522 9.80 56.46 1.64
CA ASN A 522 10.46 56.92 2.86
C ASN A 522 11.84 57.59 2.60
N ASP A 523 12.54 57.23 1.52
CA ASP A 523 13.85 57.81 1.19
C ASP A 523 13.75 59.21 0.55
N GLU A 524 12.58 59.60 0.00
CA GLU A 524 12.33 60.97 -0.50
C GLU A 524 11.90 61.97 0.61
N GLY A 525 11.79 61.54 1.88
CA GLY A 525 11.26 62.34 2.99
C GLY A 525 12.28 63.02 3.90
N ASP A 526 13.59 62.74 3.78
CA ASP A 526 14.60 63.12 4.77
C ASP A 526 15.59 64.22 4.31
N ASP A 527 15.27 64.95 3.24
CA ASP A 527 16.13 65.99 2.64
C ASP A 527 15.60 67.45 2.75
N ASP A 528 14.63 67.73 3.64
CA ASP A 528 14.13 69.12 3.83
C ASP A 528 13.95 69.53 5.31
N ALA A 529 15.01 69.40 6.09
CA ALA A 529 15.11 69.99 7.43
C ALA A 529 16.54 70.53 7.68
N GLY A 530 16.95 71.57 6.95
CA GLY A 530 18.30 72.11 7.09
C GLY A 530 18.60 73.44 6.40
N ASP A 531 17.72 74.43 6.47
CA ASP A 531 18.13 75.85 6.39
C ASP A 531 17.00 76.77 6.90
N ASP A 532 17.11 77.23 8.15
CA ASP A 532 16.47 78.46 8.68
C ASP A 532 17.21 78.97 9.94
#